data_AF-A0A1B6ICE3-F1
#
_entry.id   AF-A0A1B6ICE3-F1
#
_cell.length_a   1.000
_cell.length_b   1.000
_cell.length_c   1.000
_cell.angle_alpha   90.00
_cell.angle_beta   90.00
_cell.angle_gamma   90.00
#
_symmetry.space_group_name_H-M   'P 1'
#
loop_
_entity.id
_entity.type
_entity.pdbx_description
1 polymer ?
#
loop_
_entity_poly.entity_id
_entity_poly.type
_entity_poly.pdbx_seq_one_letter_code
_entity_poly.pdbx_strand_id
1 'polypeptide(L)'
;LSSGDFKYKIPLIQMAQNVSQHNLKLVGCAFTSPSWMKTNNGTPSGYILSRYFDAWARYHVKFLDAYAENGIKFWVLTGGNEVTFPFVIQAPLVVNVVAWPLDHRRWLKYYLGPQLQASNHSHIKFAFMDDMRVFAKYWMDRFALDPEVFEMVEGPALHWYWDWL
;
A
#
# COMPACT_ATOMS: atom_id res chain seq x y z
N LEU A 1 -8.00 -2.75 14.09
CA LEU A 1 -6.70 -2.17 14.51
C LEU A 1 -6.12 -3.00 15.64
N SER A 2 -4.80 -2.99 15.83
CA SER A 2 -4.11 -3.72 16.89
C SER A 2 -3.95 -2.88 18.16
N SER A 3 -3.50 -3.50 19.25
CA SER A 3 -3.14 -2.77 20.47
C SER A 3 -2.02 -1.75 20.24
N GLY A 4 -1.10 -2.02 19.31
CA GLY A 4 -0.02 -1.08 18.96
C GLY A 4 -0.53 0.19 18.26
N ASP A 5 -1.61 0.10 17.49
CA ASP A 5 -2.25 1.27 16.89
C ASP A 5 -2.79 2.21 17.97
N PHE A 6 -3.55 1.68 18.92
CA PHE A 6 -4.19 2.48 19.97
C PHE A 6 -3.21 2.97 21.04
N LYS A 7 -2.20 2.16 21.39
CA LYS A 7 -1.25 2.52 22.45
C LYS A 7 -0.16 3.47 21.98
N TYR A 8 0.23 3.40 20.72
CA TYR A 8 1.39 4.13 20.21
C TYR A 8 1.04 5.02 19.03
N LYS A 9 0.58 4.45 17.91
CA LYS A 9 0.49 5.17 16.63
C LYS A 9 -0.55 6.30 16.67
N ILE A 10 -1.79 6.01 17.07
CA ILE A 10 -2.89 6.97 17.08
C ILE A 10 -2.60 8.14 18.03
N PRO A 11 -2.21 7.91 19.31
CA PRO A 11 -1.87 9.02 20.20
C PRO A 11 -0.74 9.90 19.67
N LEU A 12 0.31 9.29 19.10
CA LEU A 12 1.43 10.04 18.53
C LEU A 12 1.03 10.89 17.32
N ILE A 13 0.19 10.34 16.44
CA ILE A 13 -0.33 11.08 15.28
C ILE A 13 -1.20 12.25 15.75
N GLN A 14 -2.11 12.04 16.71
CA GLN A 14 -2.97 13.10 17.23
C GLN A 14 -2.17 14.21 17.94
N MET A 15 -1.14 13.84 18.71
CA MET A 15 -0.22 14.83 19.29
C MET A 15 0.49 15.63 18.20
N ALA A 16 0.98 14.98 17.15
CA ALA A 16 1.61 15.65 16.02
C ALA A 16 0.63 16.59 15.28
N GLN A 17 -0.63 16.18 15.10
CA GLN A 17 -1.68 17.02 14.52
C GLN A 17 -1.97 18.26 15.37
N ASN A 18 -1.98 18.13 16.69
CA ASN A 18 -2.28 19.24 17.61
C ASN A 18 -1.19 20.31 17.67
N VAL A 19 0.07 19.94 17.47
CA VAL A 19 1.20 20.89 17.51
C VAL A 19 1.55 21.47 16.13
N SER A 20 1.13 20.81 15.06
CA SER A 20 1.42 21.25 13.69
C SER A 20 0.58 22.48 13.33
N GLN A 21 1.21 23.50 12.76
CA GLN A 21 0.52 24.65 12.14
C GLN A 21 -0.05 24.32 10.75
N HIS A 22 0.23 23.12 10.25
CA HIS A 22 -0.21 22.64 8.94
C HIS A 22 -0.97 21.33 9.05
N ASN A 23 -1.88 21.10 8.11
CA ASN A 23 -2.54 19.80 7.96
C ASN A 23 -1.50 18.73 7.59
N LEU A 24 -1.28 17.77 8.48
CA LEU A 24 -0.37 16.65 8.24
C LEU A 24 -0.93 15.75 7.12
N LYS A 25 -0.10 15.51 6.10
CA LYS A 25 -0.39 14.56 5.02
C LYS A 25 0.17 13.20 5.37
N LEU A 26 -0.71 12.27 5.73
CA LEU A 26 -0.31 10.91 6.11
C LEU A 26 -0.31 9.98 4.91
N VAL A 27 0.69 9.11 4.84
CA VAL A 27 0.80 8.05 3.83
C VAL A 27 0.62 6.70 4.52
N GLY A 28 -0.29 5.88 4.01
CA GLY A 28 -0.55 4.53 4.51
C GLY A 28 0.10 3.50 3.59
N CYS A 29 0.84 2.57 4.18
CA CYS A 29 1.49 1.47 3.45
C CYS A 29 1.27 0.15 4.21
N ALA A 30 0.80 -0.87 3.49
CA ALA A 30 0.64 -2.21 4.02
C ALA A 30 1.88 -3.05 3.70
N PHE A 31 2.58 -3.50 4.74
CA PHE A 31 3.75 -4.38 4.57
C PHE A 31 3.35 -5.76 4.04
N THR A 32 2.47 -6.48 4.73
CA THR A 32 2.06 -7.84 4.34
C THR A 32 0.55 -8.01 4.52
N SER A 33 -0.07 -8.88 3.71
CA SER A 33 -1.45 -9.31 3.89
C SER A 33 -1.54 -10.41 4.94
N PRO A 34 -2.75 -10.70 5.49
CA PRO A 34 -2.98 -11.90 6.27
C PRO A 34 -2.47 -13.16 5.56
N SER A 35 -1.87 -14.10 6.30
CA SER A 35 -1.21 -15.29 5.75
C SER A 35 -2.13 -16.11 4.84
N TRP A 36 -3.39 -16.29 5.23
CA TRP A 36 -4.39 -17.04 4.47
C TRP A 36 -4.75 -16.42 3.11
N MET A 37 -4.39 -15.17 2.86
CA MET A 37 -4.56 -14.53 1.55
C MET A 37 -3.43 -14.86 0.56
N LYS A 38 -2.32 -15.43 1.04
CA LYS A 38 -1.08 -15.58 0.28
C LYS A 38 -0.88 -17.00 -0.25
N THR A 39 -0.16 -17.12 -1.36
CA THR A 39 0.19 -18.43 -1.98
C THR A 39 0.91 -19.39 -1.05
N ASN A 40 1.69 -18.87 -0.10
CA ASN A 40 2.49 -19.64 0.86
C ASN A 40 1.76 -19.90 2.20
N ASN A 41 0.53 -19.40 2.37
CA ASN A 41 -0.20 -19.43 3.65
C ASN A 41 0.64 -18.96 4.87
N GLY A 42 1.56 -18.02 4.66
CA GLY A 42 2.54 -17.61 5.66
C GLY A 42 2.72 -16.09 5.74
N THR A 43 3.30 -15.64 6.84
CA THR A 43 3.72 -14.24 7.03
C THR A 43 4.83 -13.80 6.04
N PRO A 44 5.86 -14.63 5.73
CA PRO A 44 6.92 -14.26 4.79
C PRO A 44 6.38 -13.94 3.39
N SER A 45 7.22 -13.35 2.54
CA SER A 45 6.85 -12.98 1.18
C SER A 45 6.10 -14.07 0.41
N GLY A 46 5.01 -13.64 -0.24
CA GLY A 46 4.12 -14.48 -1.04
C GLY A 46 3.15 -13.59 -1.80
N TYR A 47 2.62 -14.11 -2.91
CA TYR A 47 1.64 -13.39 -3.73
C TYR A 47 0.26 -13.47 -3.11
N ILE A 48 -0.50 -12.39 -3.17
CA ILE A 48 -1.92 -12.45 -2.85
C ILE A 48 -2.63 -13.27 -3.92
N LEU A 49 -3.37 -14.28 -3.50
CA LEU A 49 -4.16 -15.10 -4.42
C LEU A 49 -5.30 -14.24 -4.99
N SER A 50 -5.51 -14.31 -6.30
CA SER A 50 -6.51 -13.49 -7.02
C SER A 50 -7.92 -13.55 -6.41
N ARG A 51 -8.32 -14.72 -5.87
CA ARG A 51 -9.59 -14.90 -5.15
C ARG A 51 -9.77 -14.00 -3.91
N TYR A 52 -8.70 -13.39 -3.41
CA TYR A 52 -8.70 -12.49 -2.25
C TYR A 52 -8.44 -11.03 -2.59
N PHE A 53 -8.30 -10.64 -3.87
CA PHE A 53 -8.10 -9.23 -4.26
C PHE A 53 -9.20 -8.31 -3.74
N ASP A 54 -10.44 -8.75 -3.83
CA ASP A 54 -11.61 -8.05 -3.32
C ASP A 54 -11.57 -7.90 -1.78
N ALA A 55 -11.19 -8.96 -1.06
CA ALA A 55 -11.03 -8.93 0.39
C ALA A 55 -9.85 -8.04 0.83
N TRP A 56 -8.78 -8.01 0.03
CA TRP A 56 -7.61 -7.17 0.27
C TRP A 56 -7.88 -5.69 0.02
N ALA A 57 -8.68 -5.36 -1.00
CA ALA A 57 -9.19 -4.00 -1.18
C ALA A 57 -10.06 -3.58 0.02
N ARG A 58 -10.98 -4.45 0.47
CA ARG A 58 -11.82 -4.16 1.65
C ARG A 58 -11.00 -3.96 2.92
N TYR A 59 -9.89 -4.67 3.05
CA TYR A 59 -8.97 -4.49 4.18
C TYR A 59 -8.45 -3.05 4.26
N HIS A 60 -8.08 -2.44 3.12
CA HIS A 60 -7.61 -1.06 3.06
C HIS A 60 -8.70 -0.05 3.39
N VAL A 61 -9.92 -0.25 2.85
CA VAL A 61 -11.06 0.62 3.19
C VAL A 61 -11.38 0.55 4.68
N LYS A 62 -11.42 -0.66 5.26
CA LYS A 62 -11.62 -0.83 6.71
C LYS A 62 -10.50 -0.23 7.56
N PHE A 63 -9.26 -0.23 7.08
CA PHE A 63 -8.16 0.45 7.74
C PHE A 63 -8.40 1.97 7.77
N LEU A 64 -8.80 2.55 6.64
CA LEU A 64 -9.13 3.98 6.55
C LEU A 64 -10.32 4.35 7.43
N ASP A 65 -11.39 3.55 7.42
CA ASP A 65 -12.56 3.73 8.30
C ASP A 65 -12.13 3.76 9.77
N ALA A 66 -11.39 2.75 10.22
CA ALA A 66 -10.99 2.64 11.62
C ALA A 66 -10.07 3.78 12.09
N TYR A 67 -9.21 4.32 11.21
CA TYR A 67 -8.41 5.51 11.55
C TYR A 67 -9.26 6.80 11.50
N ALA A 68 -10.21 6.90 10.58
CA ALA A 68 -11.12 8.03 10.49
C ALA A 68 -12.02 8.15 11.73
N GLU A 69 -12.45 7.03 12.34
CA GLU A 69 -13.13 6.99 13.64
C GLU A 69 -12.32 7.63 14.77
N ASN A 70 -10.99 7.70 14.61
CA ASN A 70 -10.07 8.33 15.56
C ASN A 70 -9.64 9.75 15.11
N GLY A 71 -10.35 10.36 14.15
CA GLY A 71 -10.04 11.70 13.64
C GLY A 71 -8.80 11.76 12.73
N ILE A 72 -8.28 10.61 12.30
CA ILE A 72 -7.07 10.54 11.48
C ILE A 72 -7.45 10.22 10.03
N LYS A 73 -7.04 11.11 9.12
CA LYS A 73 -7.25 10.95 7.67
C LYS A 73 -5.93 10.74 6.95
N PHE A 74 -5.96 9.87 5.95
CA PHE A 74 -4.82 9.65 5.08
C PHE A 74 -4.91 10.51 3.83
N TRP A 75 -3.76 10.82 3.25
CA TRP A 75 -3.65 11.54 1.99
C TRP A 75 -3.39 10.58 0.82
N VAL A 76 -2.50 9.61 1.04
CA VAL A 76 -2.07 8.63 0.02
C VAL A 76 -2.07 7.23 0.63
N LEU A 77 -2.45 6.24 -0.16
CA LEU A 77 -2.09 4.84 0.06
C LEU A 77 -1.04 4.40 -0.96
N THR A 78 -0.15 3.52 -0.54
CA THR A 78 0.73 2.78 -1.44
C THR A 78 0.22 1.35 -1.65
N GLY A 79 0.65 0.72 -2.74
CA GLY A 79 0.27 -0.65 -3.06
C GLY A 79 0.82 -1.74 -2.14
N GLY A 80 1.81 -1.38 -1.32
CA GLY A 80 2.48 -2.25 -0.38
C GLY A 80 3.96 -1.92 -0.33
N ASN A 81 4.62 -2.25 0.78
CA ASN A 81 6.03 -1.92 0.97
C ASN A 81 6.91 -2.84 0.13
N GLU A 82 7.80 -2.27 -0.68
CA GLU A 82 8.87 -2.94 -1.42
C GLU A 82 8.39 -4.19 -2.17
N VAL A 83 7.37 -3.98 -3.01
CA VAL A 83 6.64 -5.05 -3.70
C VAL A 83 7.50 -5.86 -4.67
N THR A 84 8.67 -5.33 -5.07
CA THR A 84 9.63 -5.95 -5.98
C THR A 84 10.72 -6.75 -5.25
N PHE A 85 10.94 -6.47 -3.96
CA PHE A 85 11.98 -7.11 -3.15
C PHE A 85 12.00 -8.65 -3.26
N PRO A 86 10.83 -9.34 -3.25
CA PRO A 86 10.79 -10.80 -3.36
C PRO A 86 11.32 -11.38 -4.67
N PHE A 87 11.32 -10.59 -5.75
CA PHE A 87 11.83 -11.04 -7.05
C PHE A 87 13.33 -10.83 -7.19
N VAL A 88 13.88 -9.85 -6.47
CA VAL A 88 15.28 -9.44 -6.58
C VAL A 88 16.16 -10.18 -5.58
N ILE A 89 15.68 -10.34 -4.35
CA ILE A 89 16.41 -11.03 -3.30
C ILE A 89 15.81 -12.40 -3.09
N GLN A 90 16.38 -13.40 -3.75
CA GLN A 90 16.04 -14.83 -3.59
C GLN A 90 16.70 -15.45 -2.33
N ALA A 91 17.03 -14.64 -1.34
CA ALA A 91 17.54 -15.12 -0.06
C ALA A 91 16.37 -15.59 0.82
N PRO A 92 16.59 -16.51 1.79
CA PRO A 92 15.58 -16.90 2.78
C PRO A 92 15.26 -15.77 3.79
N LEU A 93 15.38 -14.51 3.38
CA LEU A 93 15.01 -13.37 4.20
C LEU A 93 13.50 -13.36 4.36
N VAL A 94 13.08 -13.64 5.58
CA VAL A 94 11.69 -13.57 6.05
C VAL A 94 11.31 -12.10 6.22
N VAL A 95 11.19 -11.38 5.11
CA VAL A 95 10.63 -10.03 5.10
C VAL A 95 9.13 -10.10 4.88
N ASN A 96 8.40 -9.34 5.71
CA ASN A 96 6.95 -9.26 5.67
C ASN A 96 6.53 -8.29 4.56
N VAL A 97 6.62 -8.76 3.32
CA VAL A 97 6.20 -7.97 2.15
C VAL A 97 5.09 -8.69 1.38
N VAL A 98 4.15 -7.91 0.83
CA VAL A 98 3.26 -8.36 -0.24
C VAL A 98 4.06 -8.34 -1.53
N ALA A 99 4.21 -9.50 -2.16
CA ALA A 99 4.75 -9.55 -3.51
C ALA A 99 3.62 -9.21 -4.50
N TRP A 100 3.82 -8.17 -5.32
CA TRP A 100 2.90 -7.85 -6.41
C TRP A 100 3.57 -8.09 -7.76
N PRO A 101 3.04 -8.98 -8.61
CA PRO A 101 3.39 -9.01 -10.02
C PRO A 101 2.56 -7.94 -10.77
N LEU A 102 2.39 -8.09 -12.09
CA LEU A 102 1.54 -7.24 -12.93
C LEU A 102 0.07 -7.16 -12.46
N ASP A 103 -0.36 -8.03 -11.55
CA ASP A 103 -1.69 -7.98 -10.94
C ASP A 103 -1.93 -6.75 -10.07
N HIS A 104 -0.88 -5.99 -9.72
CA HIS A 104 -1.03 -4.74 -8.96
C HIS A 104 -2.00 -3.75 -9.65
N ARG A 105 -1.81 -3.52 -10.96
CA ARG A 105 -2.69 -2.62 -11.73
C ARG A 105 -4.13 -3.14 -11.77
N ARG A 106 -4.30 -4.46 -11.84
CA ARG A 106 -5.60 -5.14 -11.86
C ARG A 106 -6.31 -5.00 -10.51
N TRP A 107 -5.56 -5.17 -9.42
CA TRP A 107 -6.09 -4.97 -8.08
C TRP A 107 -6.54 -3.52 -7.87
N LEU A 108 -5.74 -2.54 -8.29
CA LEU A 108 -6.12 -1.13 -8.25
C LEU A 108 -7.37 -0.85 -9.09
N LYS A 109 -7.37 -1.24 -10.36
CA LYS A 109 -8.45 -0.97 -11.33
C LYS A 109 -9.80 -1.56 -10.92
N TYR A 110 -9.82 -2.86 -10.61
CA TYR A 110 -11.05 -3.61 -10.50
C TYR A 110 -11.53 -3.82 -9.06
N TYR A 111 -10.69 -3.50 -8.05
CA TYR A 111 -11.03 -3.76 -6.66
C TYR A 111 -10.81 -2.55 -5.75
N LEU A 112 -9.57 -2.08 -5.56
CA LEU A 112 -9.29 -1.00 -4.62
C LEU A 112 -9.94 0.32 -5.06
N GLY A 113 -9.74 0.73 -6.31
CA GLY A 113 -10.29 1.99 -6.84
C GLY A 113 -11.80 2.09 -6.71
N PRO A 114 -12.58 1.12 -7.24
CA PRO A 114 -14.03 1.10 -7.10
C PRO A 114 -14.50 1.11 -5.64
N GLN A 115 -13.82 0.38 -4.75
CA GLN A 115 -14.18 0.37 -3.33
C GLN A 115 -13.86 1.68 -2.62
N LEU A 116 -12.76 2.37 -2.97
CA LEU A 116 -12.47 3.71 -2.46
C LEU A 116 -13.54 4.70 -2.94
N GLN A 117 -13.91 4.67 -4.22
CA GLN A 117 -14.95 5.53 -4.79
C GLN A 117 -16.33 5.31 -4.16
N ALA A 118 -16.67 4.06 -3.83
CA ALA A 118 -17.92 3.72 -3.15
C ALA A 118 -17.91 4.01 -1.64
N SER A 119 -16.78 4.39 -1.06
CA SER A 119 -16.60 4.67 0.36
C SER A 119 -16.49 6.17 0.64
N ASN A 120 -16.35 6.55 1.92
CA ASN A 120 -16.05 7.93 2.32
C ASN A 120 -14.60 8.35 2.02
N HIS A 121 -13.82 7.50 1.34
CA HIS A 121 -12.39 7.67 1.07
C HIS A 121 -12.07 7.86 -0.41
N SER A 122 -13.02 8.33 -1.23
CA SER A 122 -12.82 8.62 -2.66
C SER A 122 -11.74 9.67 -2.95
N HIS A 123 -11.38 10.47 -1.94
CA HIS A 123 -10.32 11.49 -1.99
C HIS A 123 -8.90 10.91 -1.81
N ILE A 124 -8.77 9.65 -1.42
CA ILE A 124 -7.47 9.01 -1.21
C ILE A 124 -6.76 8.85 -2.55
N LYS A 125 -5.53 9.36 -2.60
CA LYS A 125 -4.63 9.17 -3.74
C LYS A 125 -3.90 7.84 -3.64
N PHE A 126 -3.47 7.32 -4.78
CA PHE A 126 -2.67 6.09 -4.83
C PHE A 126 -1.28 6.37 -5.40
N ALA A 127 -0.24 5.95 -4.69
CA ALA A 127 1.12 5.93 -5.21
C ALA A 127 1.56 4.47 -5.44
N PHE A 128 2.07 4.18 -6.64
CA PHE A 128 2.44 2.81 -6.99
C PHE A 128 3.91 2.51 -6.63
N MET A 129 4.25 1.22 -6.70
CA MET A 129 5.58 0.65 -6.43
C MET A 129 5.99 0.67 -4.96
N ASP A 130 6.29 1.84 -4.39
CA ASP A 130 6.83 2.01 -3.02
C ASP A 130 8.09 1.17 -2.78
N ASP A 131 9.08 1.39 -3.66
CA ASP A 131 10.25 0.52 -3.79
C ASP A 131 11.46 1.27 -4.39
N MET A 132 12.59 0.58 -4.55
CA MET A 132 13.86 1.15 -5.01
C MET A 132 13.75 1.87 -6.35
N ARG A 133 14.33 3.08 -6.44
CA ARG A 133 14.30 3.91 -7.65
C ARG A 133 14.83 3.23 -8.91
N VAL A 134 15.73 2.24 -8.78
CA VAL A 134 16.27 1.46 -9.91
C VAL A 134 15.17 0.71 -10.68
N PHE A 135 14.05 0.39 -10.03
CA PHE A 135 12.90 -0.26 -10.66
C PHE A 135 11.83 0.70 -11.18
N ALA A 136 11.97 2.02 -10.92
CA ALA A 136 10.92 3.01 -11.21
C ALA A 136 10.52 2.99 -12.68
N LYS A 137 11.49 3.01 -13.62
CA LYS A 137 11.20 2.99 -15.06
C LYS A 137 10.41 1.75 -15.47
N TYR A 138 10.87 0.58 -15.02
CA TYR A 138 10.20 -0.68 -15.34
C TYR A 138 8.74 -0.67 -14.84
N TRP A 139 8.49 -0.22 -13.60
CA TRP A 139 7.15 -0.20 -13.04
C TRP A 139 6.24 0.85 -13.69
N MET A 140 6.78 2.04 -13.99
CA MET A 140 6.10 3.10 -14.75
C MET A 140 5.63 2.59 -16.11
N ASP A 141 6.53 1.98 -16.89
CA ASP A 141 6.21 1.46 -18.22
C ASP A 141 5.06 0.43 -18.16
N ARG A 142 5.00 -0.39 -17.10
CA ARG A 142 3.94 -1.40 -16.92
C ARG A 142 2.61 -0.83 -16.50
N PHE A 143 2.59 0.21 -15.65
CA PHE A 143 1.35 0.92 -15.30
C PHE A 143 0.83 1.70 -16.52
N ALA A 144 1.72 2.29 -17.32
CA ALA A 144 1.37 3.03 -18.54
C ALA A 144 0.75 2.17 -19.66
N LEU A 145 0.82 0.84 -19.58
CA LEU A 145 0.12 -0.06 -20.51
C LEU A 145 -1.41 -0.02 -20.36
N ASP A 146 -1.94 0.53 -19.27
CA ASP A 146 -3.37 0.70 -19.02
C ASP A 146 -3.63 2.17 -18.65
N PRO A 147 -3.95 3.04 -19.64
CA PRO A 147 -4.09 4.48 -19.41
C PRO A 147 -5.09 4.82 -18.31
N GLU A 148 -6.19 4.07 -18.20
CA GLU A 148 -7.17 4.26 -17.13
C GLU A 148 -6.56 4.03 -15.74
N VAL A 149 -5.68 3.03 -15.58
CA VAL A 149 -4.99 2.82 -14.31
C VAL A 149 -3.92 3.87 -14.07
N PHE A 150 -3.26 4.33 -15.13
CA PHE A 150 -2.27 5.38 -15.04
C PHE A 150 -2.87 6.72 -14.56
N GLU A 151 -4.12 7.00 -14.91
CA GLU A 151 -4.87 8.15 -14.38
C GLU A 151 -5.28 7.98 -12.90
N MET A 152 -5.38 6.74 -12.41
CA MET A 152 -5.72 6.47 -11.00
C MET A 152 -4.55 6.68 -10.04
N VAL A 153 -3.32 6.81 -10.54
CA VAL A 153 -2.12 6.95 -9.71
C VAL A 153 -1.59 8.37 -9.71
N GLU A 154 -1.18 8.85 -8.54
CA GLU A 154 -0.54 10.17 -8.38
C GLU A 154 0.92 10.17 -8.87
N GLY A 155 1.57 9.00 -8.82
CA GLY A 155 2.97 8.83 -9.20
C GLY A 155 3.64 7.65 -8.49
N PRO A 156 4.93 7.42 -8.76
CA PRO A 156 5.71 6.40 -8.05
C PRO A 156 6.09 6.87 -6.64
N ALA A 157 6.01 5.97 -5.66
CA ALA A 157 6.71 6.10 -4.38
C ALA A 157 8.09 5.42 -4.47
N LEU A 158 9.16 6.12 -4.06
CA LEU A 158 10.56 5.73 -4.31
C LEU A 158 11.38 5.59 -3.03
N HIS A 159 12.11 4.48 -2.93
CA HIS A 159 13.16 4.22 -1.96
C HIS A 159 14.56 4.40 -2.59
N TRP A 160 15.58 4.65 -1.75
CA TRP A 160 16.93 5.07 -2.17
C TRP A 160 18.05 4.19 -1.60
N TYR A 161 17.71 2.97 -1.16
CA TYR A 161 18.67 2.12 -0.45
C TYR A 161 19.71 1.48 -1.37
N TRP A 162 19.50 1.42 -2.68
CA TRP A 162 20.39 0.75 -3.65
C TRP A 162 20.98 1.73 -4.67
N ASP A 163 21.18 2.98 -4.26
CA ASP A 163 21.63 4.07 -5.13
C ASP A 163 23.03 3.90 -5.72
N TRP A 164 23.79 2.92 -5.22
CA TRP A 164 25.10 2.52 -5.74
C TRP A 164 25.04 1.56 -6.95
N LEU A 165 23.84 1.11 -7.34
CA LEU A 165 23.56 0.36 -8.57
C LEU A 165 23.23 1.32 -9.72
#